data_AF-A0A3N2E0D5-F1
#
_entry.id   AF-A0A3N2E0D5-F1
#
_cell.length_a   1.000
_cell.length_b   1.000
_cell.length_c   1.000
_cell.angle_alpha   90.00
_cell.angle_beta   90.00
_cell.angle_gamma   90.00
#
_symmetry.space_group_name_H-M   'P 1'
#
loop_
_entity.id
_entity.type
_entity.pdbx_description
1 polymer ?
#
loop_
_entity_poly.entity_id
_entity_poly.type
_entity_poly.pdbx_seq_one_letter_code
_entity_poly.pdbx_strand_id
1 'polypeptide(L)'
;MGKKKDPFAKQLKTVVSIEEAIDAIVEDYEAKKKVSPELRPAVFRSLFDPHSATTYHSEKVGRNVVIYGANKEHGGLKDGDYLLSPSDPNIVLASDCHGLSFNSTTKSTIDTLRFLAKFQPKNTRSRVAYWIDEDSPMIPSKLAFRVDQDNDTHYFLAVIEEMTVTQLIEKLRAFGQRMAIMDDLTLETFKA
;
A
#
# COMPACT_ATOMS: atom_id res chain seq x y z
N MET A 1 -12.45 -33.45 -1.20
CA MET A 1 -12.17 -31.99 -1.14
C MET A 1 -10.68 -31.78 -1.37
N GLY A 2 -10.29 -31.27 -2.54
CA GLY A 2 -8.87 -31.01 -2.82
C GLY A 2 -8.33 -29.92 -1.90
N LYS A 3 -7.17 -30.14 -1.27
CA LYS A 3 -6.46 -29.09 -0.53
C LYS A 3 -6.30 -27.87 -1.45
N LYS A 4 -6.79 -26.70 -1.03
CA LYS A 4 -6.53 -25.43 -1.73
C LYS A 4 -5.01 -25.29 -1.82
N LYS A 5 -4.45 -25.31 -3.04
CA LYS A 5 -3.01 -25.13 -3.27
C LYS A 5 -2.63 -23.73 -2.77
N ASP A 6 -1.62 -23.67 -1.93
CA ASP A 6 -1.03 -22.40 -1.50
C ASP A 6 -0.42 -21.69 -2.72
N PRO A 7 -0.88 -20.47 -3.09
CA PRO A 7 -0.31 -19.73 -4.22
C PRO A 7 1.17 -19.36 -4.03
N PHE A 8 1.73 -19.54 -2.82
CA PHE A 8 3.15 -19.30 -2.51
C PHE A 8 3.96 -20.58 -2.26
N ALA A 9 3.48 -21.75 -2.73
CA ALA A 9 4.17 -23.04 -2.54
C ALA A 9 5.64 -23.07 -3.03
N LYS A 10 6.06 -22.06 -3.80
CA LYS A 10 7.47 -21.81 -4.17
C LYS A 10 7.76 -20.31 -4.02
N GLN A 11 7.90 -19.82 -2.79
CA GLN A 11 8.68 -18.60 -2.57
C GLN A 11 10.08 -18.86 -3.14
N LEU A 12 10.63 -17.92 -3.91
CA LEU A 12 12.08 -17.86 -4.07
C LEU A 12 12.60 -17.58 -2.66
N LYS A 13 13.10 -18.63 -1.98
CA LYS A 13 13.74 -18.47 -0.68
C LYS A 13 14.97 -17.60 -0.89
N THR A 14 14.82 -16.32 -0.60
CA THR A 14 15.91 -15.44 -0.21
C THR A 14 16.47 -15.94 1.13
N VAL A 15 17.64 -15.44 1.53
CA VAL A 15 18.33 -15.89 2.76
C VAL A 15 17.49 -15.65 4.03
N VAL A 16 16.51 -14.73 3.96
CA VAL A 16 15.54 -14.37 5.01
C VAL A 16 14.13 -14.40 4.41
N SER A 17 13.12 -14.82 5.17
CA SER A 17 11.72 -14.79 4.75
C SER A 17 11.12 -13.38 4.90
N ILE A 18 10.11 -13.04 4.08
CA ILE A 18 9.43 -11.74 4.18
C ILE A 18 8.74 -11.53 5.54
N GLU A 19 8.31 -12.61 6.19
CA GLU A 19 7.73 -12.61 7.54
C GLU A 19 8.77 -12.13 8.55
N GLU A 20 9.95 -12.76 8.58
CA GLU A 20 11.06 -12.37 9.47
C GLU A 20 11.54 -10.93 9.25
N ALA A 21 11.57 -10.46 8.01
CA ALA A 21 11.98 -9.08 7.71
C ALA A 21 10.96 -8.05 8.22
N ILE A 22 9.66 -8.32 8.07
CA ILE A 22 8.61 -7.44 8.60
C ILE A 22 8.61 -7.49 10.13
N ASP A 23 8.73 -8.68 10.73
CA ASP A 23 8.79 -8.84 12.19
C ASP A 23 9.95 -8.03 12.80
N ALA A 24 11.15 -8.11 12.21
CA ALA A 24 12.30 -7.33 12.69
C ALA A 24 12.05 -5.82 12.68
N ILE A 25 11.37 -5.30 11.64
CA ILE A 25 11.02 -3.87 11.57
C ILE A 25 9.95 -3.53 12.62
N VAL A 26 8.91 -4.36 12.75
CA VAL A 26 7.84 -4.13 13.75
C VAL A 26 8.43 -4.11 15.17
N GLU A 27 9.30 -5.07 15.50
CA GLU A 27 9.94 -5.15 16.81
C GLU A 27 10.83 -3.94 17.11
N ASP A 28 11.63 -3.49 16.13
CA ASP A 28 12.46 -2.27 16.27
C ASP A 28 11.58 -1.03 16.53
N TYR A 29 10.48 -0.86 15.79
CA TYR A 29 9.58 0.28 15.98
C TYR A 29 8.81 0.24 17.28
N GLU A 30 8.34 -0.92 17.70
CA GLU A 30 7.69 -1.07 19.01
C GLU A 30 8.67 -0.80 20.15
N ALA A 31 9.95 -1.16 20.01
CA ALA A 31 10.98 -0.81 20.98
C ALA A 31 11.21 0.71 21.05
N LYS A 32 11.31 1.40 19.90
CA LYS A 32 11.44 2.87 19.84
C LYS A 32 10.23 3.58 20.42
N LYS A 33 9.02 3.10 20.12
CA LYS A 33 7.75 3.67 20.61
C LYS A 33 7.60 3.59 22.13
N LYS A 34 8.20 2.60 22.80
CA LYS A 34 8.26 2.56 24.27
C LYS A 34 9.04 3.74 24.87
N VAL A 35 10.00 4.29 24.12
CA VAL A 35 10.79 5.46 24.52
C VAL A 35 10.12 6.76 24.07
N SER A 36 9.47 6.74 22.90
CA SER A 36 8.76 7.87 22.29
C SER A 36 7.33 7.47 21.92
N PRO A 37 6.37 7.55 22.87
CA PRO A 37 4.98 7.12 22.67
C PRO A 37 4.24 7.84 21.53
N GLU A 38 4.73 9.00 21.12
CA GLU A 38 4.25 9.80 19.99
C GLU A 38 4.59 9.18 18.62
N LEU A 39 5.54 8.25 18.55
CA LEU A 39 5.90 7.57 17.31
C LEU A 39 4.73 6.74 16.80
N ARG A 40 4.42 6.94 15.51
CA ARG A 40 3.46 6.10 14.80
C ARG A 40 4.08 4.74 14.49
N PRO A 41 3.25 3.69 14.32
CA PRO A 41 3.75 2.38 13.95
C PRO A 41 4.38 2.41 12.54
N ALA A 42 5.30 1.49 12.28
CA ALA A 42 5.68 1.16 10.91
C ALA A 42 4.45 0.64 10.15
N VAL A 43 4.30 1.06 8.89
CA VAL A 43 3.17 0.66 8.06
C VAL A 43 3.65 0.07 6.74
N PHE A 44 2.99 -0.99 6.31
CA PHE A 44 3.41 -1.85 5.22
C PHE A 44 2.33 -1.92 4.15
N ARG A 45 2.74 -1.95 2.88
CA ARG A 45 1.86 -1.99 1.72
C ARG A 45 2.34 -3.05 0.74
N SER A 46 1.43 -3.90 0.29
CA SER A 46 1.68 -4.83 -0.79
C SER A 46 1.85 -4.08 -2.12
N LEU A 47 2.92 -4.41 -2.83
CA LEU A 47 3.27 -3.87 -4.15
C LEU A 47 3.27 -5.00 -5.18
N PHE A 48 2.74 -4.72 -6.36
CA PHE A 48 2.69 -5.67 -7.47
C PHE A 48 3.07 -4.97 -8.77
N ASP A 49 3.93 -5.59 -9.57
CA ASP A 49 4.30 -5.05 -10.88
C ASP A 49 3.07 -4.95 -11.80
N PRO A 50 2.95 -3.89 -12.63
CA PRO A 50 3.91 -2.81 -12.87
C PRO A 50 3.67 -1.56 -12.00
N HIS A 51 2.92 -1.67 -10.91
CA HIS A 51 2.52 -0.51 -10.11
C HIS A 51 3.68 0.03 -9.27
N SER A 52 3.58 1.29 -8.86
CA SER A 52 4.47 1.86 -7.85
C SER A 52 3.86 1.65 -6.46
N ALA A 53 4.60 2.01 -5.41
CA ALA A 53 4.10 1.92 -4.04
C ALA A 53 2.82 2.74 -3.82
N THR A 54 2.61 3.81 -4.59
CA THR A 54 1.55 4.79 -4.34
C THR A 54 0.69 5.11 -5.56
N THR A 55 1.06 4.66 -6.75
CA THR A 55 0.33 4.92 -8.01
C THR A 55 0.25 3.68 -8.91
N TYR A 56 -0.80 3.62 -9.72
CA TYR A 56 -1.09 2.48 -10.60
C TYR A 56 -0.73 2.80 -12.05
N HIS A 57 0.03 1.90 -12.69
CA HIS A 57 0.56 2.07 -14.06
C HIS A 57 -0.06 1.12 -15.10
N SER A 58 -1.25 0.57 -14.80
CA SER A 58 -2.07 -0.16 -15.76
C SER A 58 -3.40 0.56 -15.96
N GLU A 59 -4.12 0.26 -17.04
CA GLU A 59 -5.44 0.86 -17.25
C GLU A 59 -6.51 0.31 -16.30
N LYS A 60 -6.28 -0.89 -15.76
CA LYS A 60 -7.15 -1.58 -14.80
C LYS A 60 -6.36 -2.31 -13.74
N VAL A 61 -6.92 -2.37 -12.54
CA VAL A 61 -6.42 -3.16 -11.41
C VAL A 61 -7.56 -4.06 -10.95
N GLY A 62 -7.48 -5.34 -11.29
CA GLY A 62 -8.61 -6.25 -11.14
C GLY A 62 -9.79 -5.79 -12.01
N ARG A 63 -10.92 -5.45 -11.37
CA ARG A 63 -12.12 -4.96 -12.04
C ARG A 63 -12.21 -3.43 -12.11
N ASN A 64 -11.36 -2.74 -11.37
CA ASN A 64 -11.43 -1.29 -11.21
C ASN A 64 -10.60 -0.61 -12.30
N VAL A 65 -11.10 0.52 -12.78
CA VAL A 65 -10.36 1.38 -13.72
C VAL A 65 -9.32 2.20 -12.97
N VAL A 66 -8.29 2.65 -13.69
CA VAL A 66 -7.32 3.61 -13.17
C VAL A 66 -7.65 5.00 -13.67
N ILE A 67 -7.85 5.93 -12.74
CA ILE A 67 -8.11 7.34 -13.01
C ILE A 67 -6.78 8.08 -13.05
N TYR A 68 -6.45 8.65 -14.20
CA TYR A 68 -5.20 9.37 -14.42
C TYR A 68 -5.38 10.87 -14.23
N GLY A 69 -4.32 11.53 -13.78
CA GLY A 69 -4.23 13.00 -13.80
C GLY A 69 -3.79 13.52 -15.16
N ALA A 70 -3.29 14.76 -15.17
CA ALA A 70 -2.83 15.42 -16.40
C ALA A 70 -1.69 14.69 -17.13
N ASN A 71 -0.80 14.00 -16.39
CA ASN A 71 0.28 13.20 -16.98
C ASN A 71 0.09 11.71 -16.67
N LYS A 72 -0.24 10.91 -17.69
CA LYS A 72 -0.45 9.45 -17.57
C LYS A 72 0.81 8.71 -17.10
N GLU A 73 2.01 9.23 -17.40
CA GLU A 73 3.29 8.61 -17.00
C GLU A 73 3.50 8.60 -15.49
N HIS A 74 2.84 9.53 -14.77
CA HIS A 74 2.87 9.56 -13.31
C HIS A 74 2.06 8.42 -12.66
N GLY A 75 1.37 7.61 -13.46
CA GLY A 75 0.39 6.64 -12.99
C GLY A 75 -0.93 7.30 -12.59
N GLY A 76 -1.83 6.51 -12.04
CA GLY A 76 -3.15 6.96 -11.62
C GLY A 76 -3.61 6.35 -10.30
N LEU A 77 -4.85 6.67 -9.95
CA LEU A 77 -5.57 6.17 -8.78
C LEU A 77 -6.44 4.98 -9.18
N LYS A 78 -6.47 3.92 -8.39
CA LYS A 78 -7.44 2.84 -8.61
C LYS A 78 -8.82 3.33 -8.19
N ASP A 79 -9.81 3.15 -9.05
CA ASP A 79 -11.20 3.44 -8.71
C ASP A 79 -11.62 2.69 -7.43
N GLY A 80 -12.31 3.40 -6.54
CA GLY A 80 -12.67 2.95 -5.20
C GLY A 80 -11.60 3.16 -4.10
N ASP A 81 -10.34 3.46 -4.44
CA ASP A 81 -9.35 3.79 -3.38
C ASP A 81 -9.57 5.20 -2.81
N TYR A 82 -10.12 6.13 -3.60
CA TYR A 82 -10.40 7.50 -3.19
C TYR A 82 -11.81 7.91 -3.59
N LEU A 83 -12.45 8.73 -2.77
CA LEU A 83 -13.78 9.24 -3.04
C LEU A 83 -13.72 10.35 -4.09
N LEU A 84 -14.19 10.09 -5.30
CA LEU A 84 -14.32 11.11 -6.34
C LEU A 84 -15.60 11.92 -6.18
N SER A 85 -15.56 13.19 -6.57
CA SER A 85 -16.77 14.02 -6.61
C SER A 85 -17.77 13.48 -7.65
N PRO A 86 -19.05 13.31 -7.28
CA PRO A 86 -20.08 12.90 -8.23
C PRO A 86 -20.33 13.90 -9.36
N SER A 87 -20.02 15.19 -9.15
CA SER A 87 -20.22 16.26 -10.13
C SER A 87 -18.99 16.54 -11.00
N ASP A 88 -17.79 16.18 -10.54
CA ASP A 88 -16.54 16.30 -11.30
C ASP A 88 -15.56 15.17 -10.90
N PRO A 89 -15.39 14.12 -11.74
CA PRO A 89 -14.51 13.00 -11.42
C PRO A 89 -13.02 13.36 -11.39
N ASN A 90 -12.63 14.60 -11.73
CA ASN A 90 -11.27 15.10 -11.52
C ASN A 90 -11.03 15.63 -10.10
N ILE A 91 -12.06 15.71 -9.25
CA ILE A 91 -11.96 16.17 -7.87
C ILE A 91 -12.03 14.97 -6.92
N VAL A 92 -11.09 14.93 -5.98
CA VAL A 92 -11.06 13.96 -4.89
C VAL A 92 -11.54 14.65 -3.61
N LEU A 93 -12.58 14.07 -3.02
CA LEU A 93 -13.20 14.55 -1.79
C LEU A 93 -12.50 14.00 -0.54
N ALA A 94 -12.61 14.73 0.56
CA ALA A 94 -12.15 14.25 1.86
C ALA A 94 -12.97 13.04 2.34
N SER A 95 -12.29 12.05 2.88
CA SER A 95 -12.93 10.85 3.42
C SER A 95 -11.98 10.08 4.33
N ASP A 96 -12.43 9.73 5.53
CA ASP A 96 -11.64 8.95 6.49
C ASP A 96 -11.65 7.43 6.22
N CYS A 97 -12.55 6.93 5.36
CA CYS A 97 -12.67 5.51 5.01
C CYS A 97 -12.20 5.16 3.58
N HIS A 98 -11.54 6.10 2.91
CA HIS A 98 -10.96 5.90 1.58
C HIS A 98 -9.50 6.34 1.60
N GLY A 99 -8.62 5.54 1.00
CA GLY A 99 -7.25 5.92 0.74
C GLY A 99 -6.42 4.73 0.28
N LEU A 100 -5.11 4.95 0.11
CA LEU A 100 -4.18 3.84 -0.05
C LEU A 100 -4.15 3.02 1.24
N SER A 101 -4.42 1.72 1.12
CA SER A 101 -4.34 0.76 2.23
C SER A 101 -2.92 0.45 2.67
N PHE A 102 -2.74 0.40 3.99
CA PHE A 102 -1.54 -0.04 4.69
C PHE A 102 -1.91 -0.91 5.89
N ASN A 103 -1.00 -1.78 6.29
CA ASN A 103 -1.11 -2.68 7.43
C ASN A 103 0.00 -2.36 8.44
N SER A 104 -0.25 -2.49 9.74
CA SER A 104 0.77 -2.21 10.79
C SER A 104 1.38 -3.46 11.42
N THR A 105 0.90 -4.66 11.07
CA THR A 105 1.40 -5.91 11.65
C THR A 105 1.87 -6.89 10.59
N THR A 106 2.80 -7.78 10.94
CA THR A 106 3.26 -8.85 10.05
C THR A 106 2.11 -9.70 9.56
N LYS A 107 1.26 -10.15 10.49
CA LYS A 107 0.10 -10.99 10.15
C LYS A 107 -0.83 -10.33 9.12
N SER A 108 -1.26 -9.09 9.35
CA SER A 108 -2.17 -8.38 8.44
C SER A 108 -1.53 -8.10 7.08
N THR A 109 -0.24 -7.74 7.06
CA THR A 109 0.54 -7.52 5.84
C THR A 109 0.63 -8.78 4.99
N ILE A 110 0.96 -9.91 5.61
CA ILE A 110 1.10 -11.20 4.93
C ILE A 110 -0.25 -11.73 4.47
N ASP A 111 -1.29 -11.62 5.29
CA ASP A 111 -2.65 -12.04 4.91
C ASP A 111 -3.16 -11.22 3.72
N THR A 112 -2.91 -9.91 3.70
CA THR A 112 -3.25 -9.02 2.58
C THR A 112 -2.46 -9.36 1.32
N LEU A 113 -1.14 -9.54 1.44
CA LEU A 113 -0.27 -9.93 0.32
C LEU A 113 -0.75 -11.26 -0.28
N ARG A 114 -1.07 -12.23 0.58
CA ARG A 114 -1.58 -13.55 0.17
C ARG A 114 -2.95 -13.47 -0.49
N PHE A 115 -3.82 -12.61 0.00
CA PHE A 115 -5.13 -12.38 -0.59
C PHE A 115 -5.01 -11.75 -1.98
N LEU A 116 -4.28 -10.63 -2.10
CA LEU A 116 -4.14 -9.87 -3.33
C LEU A 116 -3.43 -10.67 -4.44
N ALA A 117 -2.43 -11.48 -4.08
CA ALA A 117 -1.71 -12.32 -5.03
C ALA A 117 -2.61 -13.30 -5.80
N LYS A 118 -3.73 -13.75 -5.22
CA LYS A 118 -4.69 -14.66 -5.88
C LYS A 118 -5.36 -14.02 -7.10
N PHE A 119 -5.42 -12.70 -7.13
CA PHE A 119 -6.03 -11.94 -8.22
C PHE A 119 -5.01 -11.47 -9.27
N GLN A 120 -3.72 -11.70 -9.03
CA GLN A 120 -2.68 -11.29 -9.97
C GLN A 120 -2.50 -12.30 -11.10
N PRO A 121 -2.09 -11.84 -12.30
CA PRO A 121 -1.60 -12.72 -13.35
C PRO A 121 -0.46 -13.63 -12.87
N LYS A 122 -0.27 -14.74 -13.57
CA LYS A 122 0.86 -15.64 -13.31
C LYS A 122 2.19 -14.91 -13.55
N ASN A 123 3.18 -15.19 -12.70
CA ASN A 123 4.52 -14.58 -12.71
C ASN A 123 4.53 -13.07 -12.43
N THR A 124 3.50 -12.54 -11.75
CA THR A 124 3.53 -11.16 -11.28
C THR A 124 4.48 -11.08 -10.09
N ARG A 125 5.47 -10.20 -10.17
CA ARG A 125 6.33 -9.93 -9.02
C ARG A 125 5.55 -9.17 -7.96
N SER A 126 5.66 -9.63 -6.73
CA SER A 126 5.07 -9.03 -5.55
C SER A 126 6.17 -8.67 -4.56
N ARG A 127 6.03 -7.49 -3.96
CA ARG A 127 6.97 -6.87 -3.04
C ARG A 127 6.19 -6.28 -1.87
N VAL A 128 6.89 -5.90 -0.81
CA VAL A 128 6.32 -5.07 0.25
C VAL A 128 7.09 -3.76 0.26
N ALA A 129 6.36 -2.67 0.17
CA ALA A 129 6.88 -1.34 0.44
C ALA A 129 6.47 -0.97 1.87
N TYR A 130 7.35 -0.33 2.60
CA TYR A 130 7.06 0.10 3.95
C TYR A 130 7.39 1.57 4.14
N TRP A 131 6.62 2.18 5.02
CA TRP A 131 6.85 3.52 5.51
C TRP A 131 7.09 3.45 6.99
N ILE A 132 8.10 4.18 7.41
CA ILE A 132 8.37 4.43 8.80
C ILE A 132 8.05 5.89 9.05
N ASP A 133 7.04 6.12 9.89
CA ASP A 133 6.62 7.47 10.24
C ASP A 133 7.42 7.98 11.45
N GLU A 134 8.70 8.26 11.24
CA GLU A 134 9.54 8.95 12.22
C GLU A 134 9.19 10.44 12.32
N ASP A 135 8.47 11.00 11.33
CA ASP A 135 8.17 12.42 11.25
C ASP A 135 6.88 12.70 10.44
N SER A 136 5.77 12.91 11.16
CA SER A 136 4.51 13.39 10.60
C SER A 136 4.60 14.66 9.70
N PRO A 137 5.57 15.59 9.79
CA PRO A 137 5.68 16.70 8.83
C PRO A 137 5.95 16.26 7.39
N MET A 138 6.35 15.00 7.16
CA MET A 138 6.64 14.48 5.83
C MET A 138 5.40 13.96 5.10
N ILE A 139 4.24 13.85 5.76
CA ILE A 139 3.00 13.56 5.06
C ILE A 139 2.61 14.80 4.25
N PRO A 140 2.42 14.70 2.92
CA PRO A 140 2.02 15.84 2.11
C PRO A 140 0.76 16.50 2.67
N SER A 141 0.70 17.83 2.63
CA SER A 141 -0.48 18.57 3.09
C SER A 141 -1.76 18.02 2.49
N LYS A 142 -2.85 18.06 3.27
CA LYS A 142 -4.18 17.51 2.92
C LYS A 142 -4.26 15.98 2.85
N LEU A 143 -3.21 15.27 3.25
CA LEU A 143 -3.24 13.82 3.48
C LEU A 143 -3.01 13.51 4.96
N ALA A 144 -3.58 12.40 5.44
CA ALA A 144 -3.30 11.88 6.77
C ALA A 144 -3.51 10.37 6.82
N PHE A 145 -2.81 9.69 7.72
CA PHE A 145 -3.17 8.34 8.09
C PHE A 145 -4.45 8.34 8.94
N ARG A 146 -5.40 7.49 8.56
CA ARG A 146 -6.63 7.20 9.30
C ARG A 146 -6.70 5.71 9.59
N VAL A 147 -6.93 5.36 10.84
CA VAL A 147 -7.16 3.97 11.24
C VAL A 147 -8.51 3.55 10.67
N ASP A 148 -8.57 2.35 10.10
CA ASP A 148 -9.83 1.74 9.70
C ASP A 148 -10.69 1.48 10.95
N GLN A 149 -11.94 1.93 10.92
CA GLN A 149 -12.85 1.85 12.07
C GLN A 149 -13.15 0.40 12.46
N ASP A 150 -13.07 -0.52 11.50
CA ASP A 150 -13.35 -1.94 11.71
C ASP A 150 -12.08 -2.79 11.90
N ASN A 151 -10.90 -2.20 11.75
CA ASN A 151 -9.62 -2.90 11.84
C ASN A 151 -8.47 -1.98 12.28
N ASP A 152 -8.09 -2.07 13.56
CA ASP A 152 -7.02 -1.26 14.18
C ASP A 152 -5.60 -1.54 13.64
N THR A 153 -5.44 -2.61 12.85
CA THR A 153 -4.20 -2.93 12.15
C THR A 153 -4.17 -2.42 10.71
N HIS A 154 -5.27 -1.83 10.22
CA HIS A 154 -5.38 -1.31 8.87
C HIS A 154 -5.50 0.21 8.88
N TYR A 155 -4.79 0.85 7.95
CA TYR A 155 -4.68 2.30 7.85
C TYR A 155 -4.91 2.74 6.41
N PHE A 156 -5.63 3.85 6.25
CA PHE A 156 -5.76 4.55 4.99
C PHE A 156 -4.86 5.78 4.99
N LEU A 157 -4.05 5.96 3.93
CA LEU A 157 -3.52 7.29 3.60
C LEU A 157 -4.63 8.07 2.90
N ALA A 158 -5.43 8.75 3.72
CA ALA A 158 -6.67 9.41 3.34
C ALA A 158 -6.46 10.85 2.86
N VAL A 159 -7.36 11.31 2.02
CA VAL A 159 -7.53 12.74 1.72
C VAL A 159 -8.36 13.37 2.82
N ILE A 160 -7.84 14.41 3.47
CA ILE A 160 -8.53 15.14 4.56
C ILE A 160 -9.06 16.51 4.12
N GLU A 161 -8.66 16.97 2.93
CA GLU A 161 -9.17 18.20 2.32
C GLU A 161 -9.14 18.05 0.80
N GLU A 162 -10.17 18.58 0.14
CA GLU A 162 -10.37 18.46 -1.30
C GLU A 162 -9.14 18.88 -2.13
N MET A 163 -8.90 18.12 -3.20
CA MET A 163 -7.90 18.41 -4.22
C MET A 163 -8.25 17.74 -5.54
N THR A 164 -7.58 18.14 -6.62
CA THR A 164 -7.71 17.45 -7.90
C THR A 164 -6.98 16.10 -7.90
N VAL A 165 -7.40 15.19 -8.78
CA VAL A 165 -6.72 13.91 -9.05
C VAL A 165 -5.24 14.12 -9.35
N THR A 166 -4.90 15.13 -10.15
CA THR A 166 -3.50 15.47 -10.48
C THR A 166 -2.70 15.84 -9.24
N GLN A 167 -3.24 16.72 -8.37
CA GLN A 167 -2.58 17.11 -7.13
C GLN A 167 -2.40 15.91 -6.19
N LEU A 168 -3.38 15.01 -6.10
CA LEU A 168 -3.26 13.80 -5.30
C LEU A 168 -2.14 12.89 -5.84
N ILE A 169 -2.11 12.63 -7.14
CA ILE A 169 -1.06 11.79 -7.77
C ILE A 169 0.33 12.36 -7.51
N GLU A 170 0.52 13.68 -7.65
CA GLU A 170 1.80 14.34 -7.36
C GLU A 170 2.23 14.16 -5.90
N LYS A 171 1.31 14.36 -4.96
CA LYS A 171 1.55 14.14 -3.53
C LYS A 171 1.88 12.69 -3.22
N LEU A 172 1.14 11.75 -3.81
CA LEU A 172 1.37 10.31 -3.65
C LEU A 172 2.73 9.89 -4.21
N ARG A 173 3.17 10.46 -5.34
CA ARG A 173 4.52 10.22 -5.85
C ARG A 173 5.60 10.75 -4.93
N ALA A 174 5.44 11.98 -4.43
CA ALA A 174 6.37 12.55 -3.46
C ALA A 174 6.44 11.73 -2.16
N PHE A 175 5.30 11.21 -1.71
CA PHE A 175 5.24 10.27 -0.59
C PHE A 175 5.95 8.95 -0.92
N GLY A 176 5.68 8.37 -2.08
CA GLY A 176 6.28 7.11 -2.53
C GLY A 176 7.80 7.14 -2.66
N GLN A 177 8.39 8.29 -3.01
CA GLN A 177 9.86 8.48 -3.06
C GLN A 177 10.56 8.29 -1.71
N ARG A 178 9.81 8.39 -0.62
CA ARG A 178 10.32 8.27 0.75
C ARG A 178 9.97 6.91 1.38
N MET A 179 9.23 6.06 0.66
CA MET A 179 8.98 4.68 1.08
C MET A 179 10.20 3.81 0.77
N ALA A 180 10.54 2.92 1.69
CA ALA A 180 11.52 1.88 1.44
C ALA A 180 10.83 0.66 0.80
N ILE A 181 11.44 0.11 -0.25
CA ILE A 181 10.91 -1.08 -0.94
C ILE A 181 11.82 -2.27 -0.60
N MET A 182 11.21 -3.36 -0.15
CA MET A 182 11.90 -4.63 0.10
C MET A 182 12.15 -5.35 -1.23
N ASP A 183 13.11 -4.85 -2.00
CA ASP A 183 13.45 -5.38 -3.34
C ASP A 183 14.27 -6.68 -3.26
N ASP A 184 14.97 -6.90 -2.16
CA ASP A 184 15.74 -8.11 -1.85
C ASP A 184 14.85 -9.31 -1.46
N LEU A 185 13.56 -9.09 -1.23
CA LEU A 185 12.56 -10.08 -0.81
C LEU A 185 11.43 -10.24 -1.85
N THR A 186 11.81 -10.39 -3.13
CA THR A 186 10.85 -10.52 -4.22
C THR A 186 10.12 -11.85 -4.16
N LEU A 187 8.79 -11.82 -3.99
CA LEU A 187 7.91 -12.98 -4.10
C LEU A 187 7.26 -13.02 -5.48
N GLU A 188 7.37 -14.11 -6.24
CA GLU A 188 6.69 -14.25 -7.53
C GLU A 188 5.38 -15.02 -7.38
N THR A 189 4.28 -14.50 -7.96
CA THR A 189 2.98 -15.17 -7.94
C THR A 189 2.96 -16.33 -8.93
N PHE A 190 3.22 -17.54 -8.46
CA PHE A 190 3.06 -18.73 -9.29
C PHE A 190 1.63 -19.26 -9.21
N LYS A 191 0.79 -18.85 -10.18
CA LYS A 191 -0.50 -19.51 -10.39
C LYS A 191 -0.25 -20.95 -10.86
N ALA A 192 -0.59 -21.91 -10.00
CA ALA A 192 -0.58 -23.34 -10.33
C ALA A 192 -1.70 -23.69 -11.30
#